data_AF-A0A1C6CD71-F1
#
_entry.id   AF-A0A1C6CD71-F1
#
_cell.length_a   1.000
_cell.length_b   1.000
_cell.length_c   1.000
_cell.angle_alpha   90.00
_cell.angle_beta   90.00
_cell.angle_gamma   90.00
#
_symmetry.space_group_name_H-M   'P 1'
#
loop_
_entity.id
_entity.type
_entity.pdbx_description
1 polymer ?
#
loop_
_entity_poly.entity_id
_entity_poly.type
_entity_poly.pdbx_seq_one_letter_code
_entity_poly.pdbx_strand_id
1 'polypeptide(L)'
;MKKRFIIFASALMICSQALIVDAHPGRTDASGGHRDNKNKSGLGPYHYHCGGHPAHLHTNGCPYKGGNSSSSSSNQSSSTSQSSSASTKKSVPSGPSKQSIIEKGSNAGYSDGYNMKNNNQYNYSGSYESEYRQAYNYAFEKGKLKIEQEIQQAQEKGYKDGKENKHDNIYKQETVVKSYEENFEKGNEEYKENKIKEYTNLAIKDCEENKKDRKFEENIDSIYIDAYKKAYEEKYIQLKNEEYKTKGYNDGLLNKPNNNIESSYKSSYEEGYKKGNEDRNDILQASFDQGHENKELSIDKKFEPIKSEIQAKYDEGKKQSKKDSVIGFGVLGAGCVAGVGVFKKIKSKKKK
;
A
#
# COMPACT_ATOMS: atom_id res chain seq x y z
N MET A 1 -1.82 31.25 24.03
CA MET A 1 -1.75 31.25 22.55
C MET A 1 -2.21 29.94 21.89
N LYS A 2 -2.13 28.77 22.55
CA LYS A 2 -2.51 27.48 21.95
C LYS A 2 -4.02 27.20 21.82
N LYS A 3 -4.88 27.82 22.63
CA LYS A 3 -6.34 27.56 22.62
C LYS A 3 -7.12 28.33 21.53
N ARG A 4 -6.56 29.43 21.00
CA ARG A 4 -7.19 30.24 19.94
C ARG A 4 -6.90 29.72 18.53
N PHE A 5 -5.84 28.92 18.37
CA PHE A 5 -5.52 28.26 17.10
C PHE A 5 -6.44 27.09 16.77
N ILE A 6 -6.97 26.39 17.79
CA ILE A 6 -7.85 25.23 17.60
C ILE A 6 -9.23 25.66 17.08
N ILE A 7 -9.74 26.80 17.52
CA ILE A 7 -11.07 27.30 17.11
C ILE A 7 -11.06 27.85 15.68
N PHE A 8 -9.95 28.46 15.24
CA PHE A 8 -9.79 28.89 13.85
C PHE A 8 -9.61 27.73 12.86
N ALA A 9 -9.02 26.62 13.30
CA ALA A 9 -8.85 25.42 12.47
C ALA A 9 -10.17 24.65 12.27
N SER A 10 -11.09 24.66 13.24
CA SER A 10 -12.38 23.97 13.12
C SER A 10 -13.42 24.74 12.28
N ALA A 11 -13.37 26.08 12.26
CA ALA A 11 -14.30 26.90 11.47
C ALA A 11 -13.96 26.90 9.97
N LEU A 12 -12.68 26.72 9.60
CA LEU A 12 -12.25 26.63 8.20
C LEU A 12 -12.62 25.30 7.54
N MET A 13 -12.92 24.26 8.33
CA MET A 13 -13.30 22.93 7.84
C MET A 13 -14.78 22.85 7.41
N ILE A 14 -15.64 23.73 7.92
CA ILE A 14 -17.10 23.70 7.67
C ILE A 14 -17.47 24.50 6.40
N CYS A 15 -16.68 25.50 6.03
CA CYS A 15 -16.92 26.33 4.82
C CYS A 15 -16.41 25.72 3.51
N SER A 16 -15.82 24.51 3.53
CA SER A 16 -15.29 23.84 2.32
C SER A 16 -16.28 22.87 1.68
N GLN A 17 -17.52 22.76 2.16
CA GLN A 17 -18.57 22.04 1.44
C GLN A 17 -19.18 22.94 0.36
N ALA A 18 -18.35 23.34 -0.60
CA ALA A 18 -18.85 23.80 -1.89
C ALA A 18 -19.65 22.65 -2.49
N LEU A 19 -20.93 22.90 -2.78
CA LEU A 19 -21.78 22.02 -3.56
C LEU A 19 -21.07 21.73 -4.88
N ILE A 20 -20.48 20.54 -5.00
CA ILE A 20 -19.92 20.05 -6.24
C ILE A 20 -21.11 19.66 -7.11
N VAL A 21 -21.64 20.63 -7.87
CA VAL A 21 -22.37 20.28 -9.09
C VAL A 21 -21.31 19.74 -10.02
N ASP A 22 -21.23 18.41 -10.08
CA ASP A 22 -20.32 17.64 -10.92
C ASP A 22 -20.71 17.88 -12.38
N ALA A 23 -20.32 19.04 -12.93
CA ALA A 23 -20.40 19.31 -14.35
C ALA A 23 -19.48 18.29 -15.05
N HIS A 24 -20.10 17.27 -15.64
CA HIS A 24 -19.40 16.10 -16.14
C HIS A 24 -18.30 16.50 -17.14
N PRO A 25 -17.06 16.01 -16.96
CA PRO A 25 -15.98 16.28 -17.89
C PRO A 25 -16.22 15.51 -19.19
N GLY A 26 -16.93 16.14 -20.11
CA GLY A 26 -17.15 15.64 -21.47
C GLY A 26 -17.63 16.80 -22.32
N ARG A 27 -16.77 17.34 -23.19
CA ARG A 27 -17.24 18.26 -24.22
C ARG A 27 -18.19 17.47 -25.12
N THR A 28 -19.42 17.93 -25.23
CA THR A 28 -20.34 17.48 -26.27
C THR A 28 -19.67 17.72 -27.63
N ASP A 29 -19.62 16.70 -28.47
CA ASP A 29 -19.05 16.84 -29.81
C ASP A 29 -19.99 17.60 -30.76
N ALA A 30 -19.52 17.83 -31.99
CA ALA A 30 -20.27 18.57 -33.01
C ALA A 30 -21.60 17.89 -33.41
N SER A 31 -21.82 16.62 -33.04
CA SER A 31 -23.05 15.87 -33.30
C SER A 31 -24.01 15.86 -32.09
N GLY A 32 -23.66 16.53 -30.99
CA GLY A 32 -24.51 16.61 -29.79
C GLY A 32 -24.37 15.43 -28.83
N GLY A 33 -23.36 14.56 -29.03
CA GLY A 33 -23.11 13.40 -28.17
C GLY A 33 -21.93 13.63 -27.23
N HIS A 34 -21.89 12.89 -26.12
CA HIS A 34 -20.76 12.90 -25.20
C HIS A 34 -20.46 11.53 -24.63
N ARG A 35 -19.20 11.35 -24.19
CA ARG A 35 -18.72 10.11 -23.58
C ARG A 35 -19.00 10.11 -22.07
N ASP A 36 -19.71 9.11 -21.61
CA ASP A 36 -20.04 8.83 -20.20
C ASP A 36 -19.22 7.64 -19.71
N ASN A 37 -17.99 7.91 -19.27
CA ASN A 37 -17.05 6.86 -18.84
C ASN A 37 -17.54 6.03 -17.65
N LYS A 38 -18.52 6.53 -16.87
CA LYS A 38 -19.08 5.84 -15.72
C LYS A 38 -20.46 5.24 -16.01
N ASN A 39 -20.97 5.39 -17.23
CA ASN A 39 -22.30 4.97 -17.65
C ASN A 39 -23.40 5.33 -16.63
N LYS A 40 -23.38 6.56 -16.08
CA LYS A 40 -24.38 7.01 -15.09
C LYS A 40 -25.79 7.03 -15.69
N SER A 41 -25.88 7.28 -16.99
CA SER A 41 -27.15 7.28 -17.75
C SER A 41 -27.77 5.88 -17.94
N GLY A 42 -26.98 4.81 -17.80
CA GLY A 42 -27.39 3.45 -18.15
C GLY A 42 -27.49 3.19 -19.66
N LEU A 43 -27.17 4.18 -20.51
CA LEU A 43 -27.28 4.09 -21.98
C LEU A 43 -25.98 3.66 -22.67
N GLY A 44 -24.92 3.47 -21.90
CA GLY A 44 -23.60 3.09 -22.38
C GLY A 44 -22.59 4.24 -22.33
N PRO A 45 -21.35 3.97 -22.77
CA PRO A 45 -20.24 4.90 -22.63
C PRO A 45 -20.33 6.14 -23.51
N TYR A 46 -21.31 6.24 -24.42
CA TYR A 46 -21.52 7.41 -25.26
C TYR A 46 -23.00 7.57 -25.62
N HIS A 47 -23.55 8.77 -25.43
CA HIS A 47 -24.97 9.06 -25.66
C HIS A 47 -25.24 10.55 -25.97
N TYR A 48 -26.47 10.87 -26.38
CA TYR A 48 -26.85 12.18 -26.88
C TYR A 48 -27.83 12.91 -25.96
N HIS A 49 -27.72 14.24 -25.95
CA HIS A 49 -28.71 15.14 -25.36
C HIS A 49 -29.20 16.10 -26.43
N CYS A 50 -30.46 15.97 -26.86
CA CYS A 50 -31.04 16.81 -27.90
C CYS A 50 -32.13 17.69 -27.28
N GLY A 51 -32.01 19.02 -27.42
CA GLY A 51 -33.10 19.97 -27.13
C GLY A 51 -33.62 19.99 -25.68
N GLY A 52 -32.80 19.63 -24.70
CA GLY A 52 -33.22 19.57 -23.28
C GLY A 52 -33.96 18.28 -22.90
N HIS A 53 -34.07 17.31 -23.80
CA HIS A 53 -34.63 15.99 -23.49
C HIS A 53 -33.63 15.09 -22.73
N PRO A 54 -34.13 14.06 -22.01
CA PRO A 54 -33.28 13.09 -21.34
C PRO A 54 -32.27 12.44 -22.28
N ALA A 55 -31.20 11.91 -21.70
CA ALA A 55 -30.17 11.14 -22.41
C ALA A 55 -30.83 10.03 -23.26
N HIS A 56 -30.34 9.85 -24.49
CA HIS A 56 -30.85 8.82 -25.40
C HIS A 56 -29.82 8.40 -26.46
N LEU A 57 -30.08 7.29 -27.14
CA LEU A 57 -29.25 6.76 -28.22
C LEU A 57 -29.84 7.10 -29.60
N HIS A 58 -28.99 7.34 -30.59
CA HIS A 58 -29.38 7.55 -32.00
C HIS A 58 -29.23 6.27 -32.81
N THR A 59 -30.00 5.22 -32.46
CA THR A 59 -29.98 3.96 -33.23
C THR A 59 -30.59 4.11 -34.63
N ASN A 60 -31.54 5.03 -34.82
CA ASN A 60 -32.17 5.37 -36.11
C ASN A 60 -32.39 6.88 -36.27
N GLY A 61 -31.47 7.71 -35.76
CA GLY A 61 -31.63 9.16 -35.65
C GLY A 61 -32.21 9.60 -34.30
N CYS A 62 -32.46 10.91 -34.14
CA CYS A 62 -32.95 11.47 -32.88
C CYS A 62 -34.44 11.07 -32.63
N PRO A 63 -34.77 10.34 -31.55
CA PRO A 63 -36.12 9.93 -31.22
C PRO A 63 -37.05 11.11 -30.91
N TYR A 64 -36.50 12.30 -30.64
CA TYR A 64 -37.25 13.53 -30.34
C TYR A 64 -37.37 14.47 -31.55
N LYS A 65 -36.93 14.06 -32.75
CA LYS A 65 -37.18 14.82 -33.98
C LYS A 65 -38.62 14.57 -34.46
N GLY A 66 -39.55 15.40 -33.99
CA GLY A 66 -40.95 15.41 -34.41
C GLY A 66 -41.73 16.56 -33.80
N GLY A 67 -41.61 17.77 -34.37
CA GLY A 67 -42.40 18.94 -34.00
C GLY A 67 -41.89 20.24 -34.64
N ASN A 68 -42.54 20.68 -35.74
CA ASN A 68 -42.62 22.02 -36.39
C ASN A 68 -41.41 22.99 -36.32
N SER A 69 -40.87 23.57 -37.40
CA SER A 69 -41.52 24.17 -38.57
C SER A 69 -40.59 24.27 -39.80
N SER A 70 -41.25 24.41 -40.94
CA SER A 70 -40.88 24.39 -42.37
C SER A 70 -40.02 25.53 -42.94
N SER A 71 -39.20 25.21 -43.95
CA SER A 71 -39.09 25.87 -45.27
C SER A 71 -38.20 25.01 -46.17
N SER A 72 -38.31 24.88 -47.49
CA SER A 72 -39.30 25.21 -48.51
C SER A 72 -38.75 24.62 -49.82
N SER A 73 -39.53 23.82 -50.55
CA SER A 73 -39.39 23.72 -52.02
C SER A 73 -40.58 22.97 -52.62
N SER A 74 -41.54 23.76 -53.08
CA SER A 74 -42.47 23.45 -54.15
C SER A 74 -41.71 23.33 -55.48
N ASN A 75 -42.02 22.30 -56.28
CA ASN A 75 -42.67 22.53 -57.57
C ASN A 75 -43.16 21.24 -58.23
N GLN A 76 -44.37 21.37 -58.79
CA GLN A 76 -45.10 20.44 -59.63
C GLN A 76 -44.37 20.15 -60.96
N SER A 77 -44.68 18.99 -61.56
CA SER A 77 -45.21 18.79 -62.93
C SER A 77 -45.39 17.28 -63.16
N SER A 78 -46.62 16.75 -63.07
CA SER A 78 -47.47 16.30 -64.20
C SER A 78 -46.78 15.32 -65.17
N SER A 79 -47.22 14.06 -65.27
CA SER A 79 -48.34 13.69 -66.14
C SER A 79 -48.90 12.27 -65.88
N THR A 80 -50.24 12.23 -65.96
CA THR A 80 -51.23 11.17 -66.21
C THR A 80 -50.69 9.95 -67.00
N SER A 81 -51.05 8.68 -66.78
CA SER A 81 -52.41 8.13 -66.90
C SER A 81 -52.56 6.66 -66.41
N GLN A 82 -53.67 6.40 -65.74
CA GLN A 82 -54.60 5.26 -65.85
C GLN A 82 -54.12 3.79 -65.82
N SER A 83 -54.52 3.13 -64.73
CA SER A 83 -55.27 1.86 -64.64
C SER A 83 -54.86 0.67 -65.50
N SER A 84 -54.55 -0.46 -64.85
CA SER A 84 -55.43 -1.64 -64.88
C SER A 84 -54.91 -2.75 -63.97
N SER A 85 -55.86 -3.36 -63.29
CA SER A 85 -55.77 -4.56 -62.47
C SER A 85 -55.28 -5.75 -63.31
N ALA A 86 -54.22 -6.42 -62.89
CA ALA A 86 -53.96 -7.80 -63.28
C ALA A 86 -53.20 -8.50 -62.16
N SER A 87 -53.89 -9.44 -61.52
CA SER A 87 -53.36 -10.42 -60.59
C SER A 87 -52.27 -11.26 -61.27
N THR A 88 -51.02 -10.93 -60.99
CA THR A 88 -49.86 -11.74 -61.41
C THR A 88 -49.32 -12.47 -60.20
N LYS A 89 -49.29 -13.80 -60.29
CA LYS A 89 -48.68 -14.73 -59.33
C LYS A 89 -47.35 -14.17 -58.82
N LYS A 90 -47.26 -13.98 -57.51
CA LYS A 90 -46.04 -13.59 -56.80
C LYS A 90 -45.00 -14.69 -57.01
N SER A 91 -44.06 -14.46 -57.91
CA SER A 91 -42.82 -15.22 -57.96
C SER A 91 -42.11 -14.99 -56.62
N VAL A 92 -41.86 -16.08 -55.90
CA VAL A 92 -40.97 -16.07 -54.74
C VAL A 92 -39.60 -15.64 -55.27
N PRO A 93 -38.96 -14.57 -54.76
CA PRO A 93 -37.59 -14.27 -55.14
C PRO A 93 -36.73 -15.41 -54.61
N SER A 94 -36.04 -16.13 -55.50
CA SER A 94 -35.11 -17.21 -55.18
C SER A 94 -33.78 -16.71 -54.57
N GLY A 95 -33.82 -15.57 -53.88
CA GLY A 95 -32.65 -14.91 -53.27
C GLY A 95 -32.78 -14.79 -51.75
N PRO A 96 -31.66 -14.66 -51.02
CA PRO A 96 -31.70 -14.45 -49.57
C PRO A 96 -32.45 -13.16 -49.22
N SER A 97 -33.23 -13.19 -48.14
CA SER A 97 -33.95 -12.00 -47.66
C SER A 97 -32.97 -10.99 -47.06
N LYS A 98 -33.26 -9.69 -47.20
CA LYS A 98 -32.50 -8.60 -46.57
C LYS A 98 -32.26 -8.83 -45.08
N GLN A 99 -33.28 -9.32 -44.36
CA GLN A 99 -33.18 -9.61 -42.92
C GLN A 99 -32.16 -10.71 -42.61
N SER A 100 -32.14 -11.79 -43.41
CA SER A 100 -31.18 -12.88 -43.24
C SER A 100 -29.73 -12.40 -43.46
N ILE A 101 -29.52 -11.48 -44.40
CA ILE A 101 -28.19 -10.90 -44.65
C ILE A 101 -27.74 -9.99 -43.49
N ILE A 102 -28.63 -9.19 -42.93
CA ILE A 102 -28.35 -8.37 -41.73
C ILE A 102 -27.95 -9.27 -40.55
N GLU A 103 -28.69 -10.35 -40.31
CA GLU A 103 -28.40 -11.29 -39.21
C GLU A 103 -27.04 -11.98 -39.38
N LYS A 104 -26.70 -12.42 -40.60
CA LYS A 104 -25.36 -12.95 -40.90
C LYS A 104 -24.26 -11.94 -40.60
N GLY A 105 -24.45 -10.69 -41.02
CA GLY A 105 -23.52 -9.59 -40.75
C GLY A 105 -23.33 -9.38 -39.25
N SER A 106 -24.43 -9.28 -38.49
CA SER A 106 -24.38 -9.12 -37.04
C SER A 106 -23.68 -10.28 -36.32
N ASN A 107 -23.99 -11.53 -36.67
CA ASN A 107 -23.36 -12.70 -36.03
C ASN A 107 -21.86 -12.78 -36.32
N ALA A 108 -21.46 -12.56 -37.58
CA ALA A 108 -20.06 -12.51 -37.96
C ALA A 108 -19.32 -11.37 -37.25
N GLY A 109 -19.88 -10.16 -37.28
CA GLY A 109 -19.31 -8.99 -36.63
C GLY A 109 -19.12 -9.20 -35.14
N TYR A 110 -20.17 -9.64 -34.43
CA TYR A 110 -20.09 -9.93 -33.00
C TYR A 110 -19.02 -10.96 -32.66
N SER A 111 -18.99 -12.07 -33.39
CA SER A 111 -17.98 -13.12 -33.19
C SER A 111 -16.57 -12.58 -33.41
N ASP A 112 -16.33 -11.84 -34.49
CA ASP A 112 -15.01 -11.32 -34.82
C ASP A 112 -14.56 -10.24 -33.81
N GLY A 113 -15.48 -9.41 -33.34
CA GLY A 113 -15.24 -8.42 -32.28
C GLY A 113 -14.93 -9.07 -30.93
N TYR A 114 -15.70 -10.09 -30.55
CA TYR A 114 -15.49 -10.84 -29.30
C TYR A 114 -14.17 -11.61 -29.30
N ASN A 115 -13.76 -12.15 -30.45
CA ASN A 115 -12.48 -12.82 -30.61
C ASN A 115 -11.30 -11.86 -30.90
N MET A 116 -11.53 -10.54 -30.81
CA MET A 116 -10.52 -9.49 -31.02
C MET A 116 -9.74 -9.65 -32.34
N LYS A 117 -10.42 -10.05 -33.42
CA LYS A 117 -9.74 -10.19 -34.72
C LYS A 117 -9.31 -8.83 -35.25
N ASN A 118 -8.06 -8.74 -35.69
CA ASN A 118 -7.52 -7.52 -36.29
C ASN A 118 -8.04 -7.37 -37.72
N ASN A 119 -8.73 -6.25 -37.94
CA ASN A 119 -9.11 -5.65 -39.21
C ASN A 119 -10.40 -6.17 -39.88
N ASN A 120 -11.01 -5.20 -40.55
CA ASN A 120 -12.34 -5.07 -41.12
C ASN A 120 -12.54 -5.96 -42.36
N GLN A 121 -12.21 -7.25 -42.25
CA GLN A 121 -12.17 -8.18 -43.36
C GLN A 121 -13.46 -9.00 -43.44
N TYR A 122 -14.60 -8.31 -43.55
CA TYR A 122 -15.79 -9.04 -43.97
C TYR A 122 -15.66 -9.38 -45.47
N ASN A 123 -15.73 -10.66 -45.78
CA ASN A 123 -15.64 -11.19 -47.14
C ASN A 123 -17.03 -11.50 -47.68
N TYR A 124 -17.97 -10.54 -47.59
CA TYR A 124 -19.31 -10.68 -48.16
C TYR A 124 -19.44 -9.80 -49.41
N SER A 125 -19.66 -10.44 -50.55
CA SER A 125 -20.07 -9.80 -51.80
C SER A 125 -21.39 -10.44 -52.25
N GLY A 126 -22.43 -9.62 -52.44
CA GLY A 126 -23.77 -10.10 -52.77
C GLY A 126 -24.87 -9.04 -52.63
N SER A 127 -26.12 -9.43 -52.83
CA SER A 127 -27.26 -8.55 -52.56
C SER A 127 -27.27 -8.08 -51.10
N TYR A 128 -27.67 -6.83 -50.86
CA TYR A 128 -27.73 -6.20 -49.54
C TYR A 128 -26.37 -6.06 -48.84
N GLU A 129 -25.29 -5.88 -49.61
CA GLU A 129 -23.94 -5.73 -49.08
C GLU A 129 -23.80 -4.55 -48.11
N SER A 130 -24.42 -3.40 -48.41
CA SER A 130 -24.36 -2.23 -47.53
C SER A 130 -24.97 -2.53 -46.15
N GLU A 131 -26.11 -3.22 -46.12
CA GLU A 131 -26.77 -3.61 -44.88
C GLU A 131 -26.00 -4.68 -44.10
N TYR A 132 -25.37 -5.63 -44.80
CA TYR A 132 -24.41 -6.54 -44.17
C TYR A 132 -23.28 -5.76 -43.49
N ARG A 133 -22.63 -4.83 -44.22
CA ARG A 133 -21.49 -4.02 -43.74
C ARG A 133 -21.87 -3.22 -42.49
N GLN A 134 -23.03 -2.58 -42.51
CA GLN A 134 -23.53 -1.79 -41.36
C GLN A 134 -23.80 -2.69 -40.14
N ALA A 135 -24.50 -3.82 -40.35
CA ALA A 135 -24.83 -4.77 -39.29
C ALA A 135 -23.58 -5.42 -38.67
N TYR A 136 -22.59 -5.74 -39.50
CA TYR A 136 -21.29 -6.27 -39.10
C TYR A 136 -20.53 -5.27 -38.22
N ASN A 137 -20.30 -4.05 -38.68
CA ASN A 137 -19.52 -3.05 -37.94
C ASN A 137 -20.15 -2.74 -36.58
N TYR A 138 -21.48 -2.59 -36.53
CA TYR A 138 -22.19 -2.34 -35.29
C TYR A 138 -22.06 -3.50 -34.29
N ALA A 139 -22.20 -4.74 -34.77
CA ALA A 139 -22.10 -5.92 -33.91
C ALA A 139 -20.65 -6.22 -33.48
N PHE A 140 -19.66 -5.88 -34.32
CA PHE A 140 -18.24 -5.96 -34.00
C PHE A 140 -17.88 -5.14 -32.77
N GLU A 141 -18.28 -3.86 -32.73
CA GLU A 141 -18.06 -3.02 -31.54
C GLU A 141 -18.76 -3.59 -30.30
N LYS A 142 -19.95 -4.20 -30.43
CA LYS A 142 -20.61 -4.88 -29.32
C LYS A 142 -19.85 -6.10 -28.82
N GLY A 143 -19.34 -6.93 -29.73
CA GLY A 143 -18.50 -8.08 -29.38
C GLY A 143 -17.25 -7.65 -28.62
N LYS A 144 -16.60 -6.59 -29.11
CA LYS A 144 -15.42 -5.98 -28.47
C LYS A 144 -15.72 -5.44 -27.06
N LEU A 145 -16.80 -4.69 -26.90
CA LEU A 145 -17.22 -4.20 -25.58
C LEU A 145 -17.51 -5.34 -24.60
N LYS A 146 -18.12 -6.43 -25.08
CA LYS A 146 -18.41 -7.60 -24.25
C LYS A 146 -17.14 -8.29 -23.77
N ILE A 147 -16.17 -8.51 -24.64
CA ILE A 147 -14.89 -9.13 -24.24
C ILE A 147 -14.09 -8.22 -23.30
N GLU A 148 -14.09 -6.90 -23.51
CA GLU A 148 -13.44 -5.93 -22.62
C GLU A 148 -14.04 -5.96 -21.19
N GLN A 149 -15.37 -6.06 -21.08
CA GLN A 149 -16.04 -6.21 -19.79
C GLN A 149 -15.70 -7.54 -19.09
N GLU A 150 -15.67 -8.64 -19.85
CA GLU A 150 -15.28 -9.95 -19.29
C GLU A 150 -13.84 -9.96 -18.83
N ILE A 151 -12.93 -9.31 -19.56
CA ILE A 151 -11.54 -9.11 -19.14
C ILE A 151 -11.48 -8.37 -17.80
N GLN A 152 -12.19 -7.24 -17.64
CA GLN A 152 -12.18 -6.49 -16.38
C GLN A 152 -12.72 -7.32 -15.20
N GLN A 153 -13.81 -8.05 -15.41
CA GLN A 153 -14.36 -8.94 -14.38
C GLN A 153 -13.38 -10.07 -14.02
N ALA A 154 -12.69 -10.62 -15.02
CA ALA A 154 -11.68 -11.66 -14.84
C ALA A 154 -10.46 -11.15 -14.06
N GLN A 155 -10.02 -9.92 -14.31
CA GLN A 155 -8.94 -9.28 -13.56
C GLN A 155 -9.30 -9.13 -12.08
N GLU A 156 -10.49 -8.58 -11.79
CA GLU A 156 -10.97 -8.38 -10.42
C GLU A 156 -11.15 -9.71 -9.68
N LYS A 157 -11.79 -10.69 -10.33
CA LYS A 157 -11.99 -12.03 -9.76
C LYS A 157 -10.65 -12.72 -9.52
N GLY A 158 -9.77 -12.75 -10.52
CA GLY A 158 -8.45 -13.37 -10.44
C GLY A 158 -7.66 -12.81 -9.27
N TYR A 159 -7.55 -11.49 -9.17
CA TYR A 159 -6.84 -10.85 -8.06
C TYR A 159 -7.42 -11.21 -6.69
N LYS A 160 -8.75 -11.18 -6.53
CA LYS A 160 -9.41 -11.56 -5.27
C LYS A 160 -9.14 -13.02 -4.90
N ASP A 161 -9.34 -13.92 -5.86
CA ASP A 161 -9.11 -15.36 -5.71
C ASP A 161 -7.64 -15.66 -5.37
N GLY A 162 -6.71 -14.93 -5.98
CA GLY A 162 -5.28 -14.98 -5.69
C GLY A 162 -4.97 -14.62 -4.24
N LYS A 163 -5.57 -13.55 -3.71
CA LYS A 163 -5.39 -13.12 -2.30
C LYS A 163 -5.91 -14.13 -1.30
N GLU A 164 -6.81 -15.01 -1.71
CA GLU A 164 -7.34 -16.12 -0.91
C GLU A 164 -6.62 -17.45 -1.24
N ASN A 165 -5.64 -17.44 -2.15
CA ASN A 165 -4.96 -18.61 -2.72
C ASN A 165 -5.95 -19.70 -3.16
N LYS A 166 -7.06 -19.29 -3.79
CA LYS A 166 -8.16 -20.16 -4.19
C LYS A 166 -8.43 -20.02 -5.68
N HIS A 167 -7.84 -20.90 -6.47
CA HIS A 167 -8.04 -20.88 -7.91
C HIS A 167 -9.43 -21.38 -8.29
N ASP A 168 -10.24 -20.54 -8.94
CA ASP A 168 -11.62 -20.83 -9.34
C ASP A 168 -11.96 -20.16 -10.69
N ASN A 169 -11.18 -20.44 -11.73
CA ASN A 169 -11.40 -19.84 -13.05
C ASN A 169 -12.66 -20.42 -13.73
N ILE A 170 -13.59 -19.53 -14.10
CA ILE A 170 -14.83 -19.89 -14.81
C ILE A 170 -14.82 -19.51 -16.29
N TYR A 171 -13.81 -18.75 -16.73
CA TYR A 171 -13.72 -18.22 -18.07
C TYR A 171 -13.17 -19.27 -19.04
N LYS A 172 -13.62 -19.21 -20.30
CA LYS A 172 -13.18 -20.12 -21.35
C LYS A 172 -12.46 -19.42 -22.49
N GLN A 173 -12.81 -18.15 -22.73
CA GLN A 173 -12.15 -17.41 -23.80
C GLN A 173 -10.71 -17.07 -23.39
N GLU A 174 -9.76 -17.43 -24.25
CA GLU A 174 -8.32 -17.41 -24.01
C GLU A 174 -7.82 -16.06 -23.45
N THR A 175 -8.21 -14.93 -24.06
CA THR A 175 -7.79 -13.60 -23.60
C THR A 175 -8.31 -13.29 -22.19
N VAL A 176 -9.53 -13.73 -21.86
CA VAL A 176 -10.13 -13.54 -20.54
C VAL A 176 -9.45 -14.43 -19.50
N VAL A 177 -9.18 -15.69 -19.87
CA VAL A 177 -8.44 -16.64 -19.03
C VAL A 177 -7.07 -16.09 -18.69
N LYS A 178 -6.29 -15.63 -19.69
CA LYS A 178 -4.98 -15.02 -19.43
C LYS A 178 -5.07 -13.85 -18.45
N SER A 179 -6.07 -12.99 -18.62
CA SER A 179 -6.24 -11.86 -17.70
C SER A 179 -6.62 -12.27 -16.28
N TYR A 180 -7.41 -13.33 -16.11
CA TYR A 180 -7.66 -13.94 -14.81
C TYR A 180 -6.37 -14.48 -14.19
N GLU A 181 -5.62 -15.33 -14.91
CA GLU A 181 -4.42 -16.00 -14.38
C GLU A 181 -3.35 -14.99 -13.96
N GLU A 182 -3.06 -14.00 -14.80
CA GLU A 182 -2.08 -12.94 -14.48
C GLU A 182 -2.43 -12.17 -13.21
N ASN A 183 -3.72 -11.95 -12.94
CA ASN A 183 -4.14 -11.21 -11.76
C ASN A 183 -4.28 -12.12 -10.53
N PHE A 184 -4.60 -13.40 -10.74
CA PHE A 184 -4.50 -14.42 -9.70
C PHE A 184 -3.08 -14.54 -9.16
N GLU A 185 -2.08 -14.58 -10.04
CA GLU A 185 -0.68 -14.61 -9.62
C GLU A 185 -0.32 -13.39 -8.76
N LYS A 186 -0.68 -12.18 -9.19
CA LYS A 186 -0.46 -10.94 -8.41
C LYS A 186 -1.12 -11.00 -7.03
N GLY A 187 -2.38 -11.45 -6.96
CA GLY A 187 -3.07 -11.61 -5.69
C GLY A 187 -2.40 -12.66 -4.79
N ASN A 188 -1.91 -13.76 -5.37
CA ASN A 188 -1.25 -14.84 -4.66
C ASN A 188 0.14 -14.43 -4.13
N GLU A 189 0.86 -13.57 -4.85
CA GLU A 189 2.09 -12.96 -4.32
C GLU A 189 1.81 -12.21 -3.01
N GLU A 190 0.76 -11.38 -2.96
CA GLU A 190 0.37 -10.69 -1.72
C GLU A 190 -0.05 -11.68 -0.62
N TYR A 191 -0.77 -12.75 -0.96
CA TYR A 191 -1.10 -13.81 -0.01
C TYR A 191 0.17 -14.43 0.60
N LYS A 192 1.15 -14.78 -0.25
CA LYS A 192 2.44 -15.36 0.17
C LYS A 192 3.21 -14.41 1.08
N GLU A 193 3.29 -13.13 0.73
CA GLU A 193 3.95 -12.12 1.57
C GLU A 193 3.30 -12.00 2.96
N ASN A 194 1.96 -11.99 3.01
CA ASN A 194 1.23 -11.91 4.28
C ASN A 194 1.46 -13.17 5.13
N LYS A 195 1.49 -14.35 4.50
CA LYS A 195 1.84 -15.60 5.20
C LYS A 195 3.28 -15.62 5.70
N ILE A 196 4.24 -15.14 4.93
CA ILE A 196 5.63 -14.99 5.40
C ILE A 196 5.70 -14.10 6.65
N LYS A 197 4.99 -12.96 6.65
CA LYS A 197 4.91 -12.06 7.82
C LYS A 197 4.26 -12.74 9.03
N GLU A 198 3.17 -13.48 8.83
CA GLU A 198 2.49 -14.25 9.88
C GLU A 198 3.46 -15.25 10.54
N TYR A 199 4.18 -16.04 9.74
CA TYR A 199 5.12 -17.05 10.24
C TYR A 199 6.36 -16.42 10.89
N THR A 200 6.81 -15.27 10.39
CA THR A 200 7.88 -14.48 11.01
C THR A 200 7.49 -14.00 12.40
N ASN A 201 6.29 -13.43 12.55
CA ASN A 201 5.78 -12.97 13.85
C ASN A 201 5.57 -14.14 14.81
N LEU A 202 5.10 -15.28 14.30
CA LEU A 202 4.95 -16.50 15.08
C LEU A 202 6.31 -16.99 15.62
N ALA A 203 7.34 -17.02 14.78
CA ALA A 203 8.69 -17.40 15.17
C ALA A 203 9.27 -16.50 16.27
N ILE A 204 9.10 -15.18 16.13
CA ILE A 204 9.56 -14.21 17.12
C ILE A 204 8.88 -14.48 18.47
N LYS A 205 7.55 -14.63 18.47
CA LYS A 205 6.76 -14.90 19.67
C LYS A 205 7.20 -16.21 20.34
N ASP A 206 7.32 -17.29 19.56
CA ASP A 206 7.74 -18.58 20.09
C ASP A 206 9.15 -18.52 20.67
N CYS A 207 10.08 -17.79 20.04
CA CYS A 207 11.42 -17.60 20.56
C CYS A 207 11.41 -16.84 21.90
N GLU A 208 10.62 -15.78 22.02
CA GLU A 208 10.46 -15.01 23.26
C GLU A 208 9.81 -15.84 24.38
N GLU A 209 8.93 -16.77 24.02
CA GLU A 209 8.29 -17.74 24.93
C GLU A 209 9.14 -19.01 25.16
N ASN A 210 10.36 -19.08 24.62
CA ASN A 210 11.28 -20.24 24.70
C ASN A 210 10.70 -21.57 24.15
N LYS A 211 9.84 -21.50 23.14
CA LYS A 211 9.25 -22.67 22.46
C LYS A 211 10.15 -23.14 21.30
N LYS A 212 10.88 -24.23 21.51
CA LYS A 212 11.95 -24.67 20.60
C LYS A 212 11.51 -25.55 19.43
N ASP A 213 10.41 -26.30 19.59
CA ASP A 213 10.06 -27.40 18.68
C ASP A 213 8.63 -27.28 18.15
N ARG A 214 8.40 -26.30 17.26
CA ARG A 214 7.13 -26.20 16.53
C ARG A 214 7.04 -27.28 15.46
N LYS A 215 5.96 -28.06 15.48
CA LYS A 215 5.57 -28.94 14.38
C LYS A 215 4.69 -28.17 13.40
N PHE A 216 4.97 -28.33 12.11
CA PHE A 216 4.20 -27.78 11.01
C PHE A 216 3.33 -28.88 10.40
N GLU A 217 2.15 -28.52 9.94
CA GLU A 217 1.30 -29.38 9.11
C GLU A 217 2.00 -29.71 7.78
N GLU A 218 1.78 -30.91 7.24
CA GLU A 218 2.50 -31.42 6.05
C GLU A 218 2.20 -30.64 4.76
N ASN A 219 1.06 -29.95 4.70
CA ASN A 219 0.58 -29.21 3.54
C ASN A 219 1.02 -27.72 3.52
N ILE A 220 1.84 -27.30 4.49
CA ILE A 220 2.36 -25.93 4.53
C ILE A 220 3.52 -25.81 3.55
N ASP A 221 3.46 -24.78 2.70
CA ASP A 221 4.55 -24.46 1.77
C ASP A 221 5.86 -24.21 2.53
N SER A 222 6.95 -24.83 2.05
CA SER A 222 8.27 -24.73 2.66
C SER A 222 8.75 -23.29 2.80
N ILE A 223 8.33 -22.37 1.91
CA ILE A 223 8.72 -20.96 1.99
C ILE A 223 8.30 -20.31 3.32
N TYR A 224 7.15 -20.70 3.89
CA TYR A 224 6.66 -20.17 5.17
C TYR A 224 7.40 -20.78 6.36
N ILE A 225 7.72 -22.07 6.25
CA ILE A 225 8.51 -22.79 7.26
C ILE A 225 9.93 -22.22 7.32
N ASP A 226 10.54 -21.93 6.18
CA ASP A 226 11.88 -21.35 6.11
C ASP A 226 11.90 -19.91 6.65
N ALA A 227 10.88 -19.11 6.33
CA ALA A 227 10.70 -17.79 6.92
C ALA A 227 10.60 -17.85 8.46
N TYR A 228 9.85 -18.81 8.99
CA TYR A 228 9.77 -19.05 10.43
C TYR A 228 11.14 -19.40 11.01
N LYS A 229 11.84 -20.41 10.46
CA LYS A 229 13.10 -20.91 11.01
C LYS A 229 14.16 -19.80 11.06
N LYS A 230 14.27 -19.05 9.97
CA LYS A 230 15.19 -17.91 9.87
C LYS A 230 14.86 -16.85 10.93
N ALA A 231 13.61 -16.43 11.02
CA ALA A 231 13.19 -15.42 12.00
C ALA A 231 13.41 -15.87 13.46
N TYR A 232 13.20 -17.16 13.75
CA TYR A 232 13.44 -17.74 15.06
C TYR A 232 14.93 -17.69 15.41
N GLU A 233 15.80 -18.12 14.50
CA GLU A 233 17.25 -18.12 14.69
C GLU A 233 17.80 -16.70 14.89
N GLU A 234 17.38 -15.76 14.03
CA GLU A 234 17.77 -14.35 14.14
C GLU A 234 17.35 -13.76 15.50
N LYS A 235 16.11 -14.02 15.93
CA LYS A 235 15.60 -13.55 17.23
C LYS A 235 16.34 -14.20 18.39
N TYR A 236 16.64 -15.50 18.30
CA TYR A 236 17.39 -16.22 19.33
C TYR A 236 18.80 -15.64 19.51
N ILE A 237 19.51 -15.41 18.39
CA ILE A 237 20.84 -14.80 18.40
C ILE A 237 20.77 -13.39 19.01
N GLN A 238 19.75 -12.59 18.66
CA GLN A 238 19.54 -11.27 19.25
C GLN A 238 19.37 -11.34 20.77
N LEU A 239 18.48 -12.20 21.28
CA LEU A 239 18.24 -12.36 22.72
C LEU A 239 19.51 -12.82 23.44
N LYS A 240 20.27 -13.73 22.84
CA LYS A 240 21.55 -14.19 23.40
C LYS A 240 22.60 -13.09 23.45
N ASN A 241 22.73 -12.28 22.40
CA ASN A 241 23.63 -11.13 22.41
C ASN A 241 23.30 -10.17 23.56
N GLU A 242 22.02 -9.84 23.78
CA GLU A 242 21.59 -8.98 24.89
C GLU A 242 21.84 -9.62 26.27
N GLU A 243 21.64 -10.94 26.39
CA GLU A 243 21.95 -11.69 27.61
C GLU A 243 23.45 -11.60 27.94
N TYR A 244 24.32 -11.85 26.95
CA TYR A 244 25.77 -11.79 27.13
C TYR A 244 26.27 -10.37 27.36
N LYS A 245 25.65 -9.36 26.74
CA LYS A 245 25.93 -7.95 27.01
C LYS A 245 25.60 -7.59 28.46
N THR A 246 24.48 -8.07 28.97
CA THR A 246 24.08 -7.88 30.38
C THR A 246 25.04 -8.59 31.34
N LYS A 247 25.44 -9.84 31.03
CA LYS A 247 26.46 -10.57 31.80
C LYS A 247 27.78 -9.81 31.84
N GLY A 248 28.25 -9.37 30.67
CA GLY A 248 29.44 -8.54 30.55
C GLY A 248 29.35 -7.28 31.40
N TYR A 249 28.25 -6.53 31.33
CA TYR A 249 28.03 -5.34 32.15
C TYR A 249 28.17 -5.62 33.65
N ASN A 250 27.53 -6.67 34.16
CA ASN A 250 27.62 -7.06 35.56
C ASN A 250 29.04 -7.48 35.95
N ASP A 251 29.71 -8.27 35.12
CA ASP A 251 31.10 -8.69 35.34
C ASP A 251 32.07 -7.48 35.31
N GLY A 252 31.81 -6.49 34.45
CA GLY A 252 32.53 -5.22 34.38
C GLY A 252 32.33 -4.36 35.62
N LEU A 253 31.11 -4.28 36.15
CA LEU A 253 30.81 -3.62 37.42
C LEU A 253 31.59 -4.26 38.58
N LEU A 254 31.71 -5.59 38.58
CA LEU A 254 32.46 -6.33 39.60
C LEU A 254 33.97 -6.36 39.33
N ASN A 255 34.43 -5.83 38.19
CA ASN A 255 35.80 -5.94 37.69
C ASN A 255 36.32 -7.39 37.69
N LYS A 256 35.47 -8.34 37.25
CA LYS A 256 35.74 -9.78 37.21
C LYS A 256 35.50 -10.32 35.79
N PRO A 257 36.50 -10.32 34.90
CA PRO A 257 36.30 -10.77 33.53
C PRO A 257 36.09 -12.28 33.45
N ASN A 258 35.16 -12.71 32.61
CA ASN A 258 34.94 -14.10 32.25
C ASN A 258 35.58 -14.42 30.88
N ASN A 259 36.50 -15.39 30.87
CA ASN A 259 37.20 -15.83 29.65
C ASN A 259 36.49 -16.98 28.94
N ASN A 260 35.50 -17.61 29.58
CA ASN A 260 34.77 -18.76 29.07
C ASN A 260 33.46 -18.33 28.41
N ILE A 261 33.56 -17.41 27.45
CA ILE A 261 32.42 -16.92 26.67
C ILE A 261 32.45 -17.57 25.29
N GLU A 262 31.29 -18.06 24.87
CA GLU A 262 31.10 -18.62 23.53
C GLU A 262 31.48 -17.60 22.45
N SER A 263 32.22 -18.05 21.43
CA SER A 263 32.80 -17.18 20.41
C SER A 263 31.77 -16.30 19.71
N SER A 264 30.59 -16.85 19.44
CA SER A 264 29.46 -16.18 18.79
C SER A 264 28.95 -14.94 19.56
N TYR A 265 29.14 -14.91 20.88
CA TYR A 265 28.60 -13.86 21.76
C TYR A 265 29.68 -13.05 22.49
N LYS A 266 30.96 -13.36 22.22
CA LYS A 266 32.12 -12.73 22.86
C LYS A 266 32.12 -11.22 22.67
N SER A 267 31.80 -10.73 21.47
CA SER A 267 31.79 -9.29 21.18
C SER A 267 30.74 -8.55 22.02
N SER A 268 29.53 -9.07 22.14
CA SER A 268 28.48 -8.48 22.98
C SER A 268 28.85 -8.49 24.46
N TYR A 269 29.47 -9.57 24.94
CA TYR A 269 30.01 -9.63 26.29
C TYR A 269 31.08 -8.56 26.54
N GLU A 270 32.08 -8.43 25.65
CA GLU A 270 33.16 -7.46 25.79
C GLU A 270 32.64 -6.01 25.78
N GLU A 271 31.65 -5.71 24.93
CA GLU A 271 30.97 -4.42 24.91
C GLU A 271 30.33 -4.11 26.27
N GLY A 272 29.57 -5.07 26.81
CA GLY A 272 28.96 -4.98 28.13
C GLY A 272 30.00 -4.75 29.22
N TYR A 273 31.07 -5.56 29.25
CA TYR A 273 32.14 -5.49 30.24
C TYR A 273 32.82 -4.14 30.27
N LYS A 274 33.18 -3.62 29.09
CA LYS A 274 33.76 -2.28 28.96
C LYS A 274 32.83 -1.23 29.57
N LYS A 275 31.54 -1.27 29.23
CA LYS A 275 30.56 -0.31 29.73
C LYS A 275 30.35 -0.41 31.25
N GLY A 276 30.29 -1.63 31.80
CA GLY A 276 30.21 -1.86 33.24
C GLY A 276 31.40 -1.29 34.00
N ASN A 277 32.61 -1.46 33.46
CA ASN A 277 33.84 -0.93 34.07
C ASN A 277 33.89 0.62 34.01
N GLU A 278 33.49 1.22 32.88
CA GLU A 278 33.35 2.68 32.77
C GLU A 278 32.37 3.23 33.83
N ASP A 279 31.15 2.67 33.90
CA ASP A 279 30.13 3.08 34.88
C ASP A 279 30.61 2.88 36.33
N ARG A 280 31.36 1.80 36.60
CA ARG A 280 31.99 1.54 37.91
C ARG A 280 32.95 2.66 38.29
N ASN A 281 33.85 3.05 37.39
CA ASN A 281 34.85 4.07 37.70
C ASN A 281 34.19 5.44 37.91
N ASP A 282 33.19 5.77 37.09
CA ASP A 282 32.42 7.00 37.22
C ASP A 282 31.71 7.09 38.58
N ILE A 283 31.04 6.01 39.02
CA ILE A 283 30.30 6.04 40.30
C ILE A 283 31.25 6.07 41.51
N LEU A 284 32.39 5.36 41.46
CA LEU A 284 33.37 5.40 42.55
C LEU A 284 34.01 6.79 42.68
N GLN A 285 34.31 7.45 41.56
CA GLN A 285 34.82 8.83 41.57
C GLN A 285 33.77 9.81 42.09
N ALA A 286 32.55 9.74 41.57
CA ALA A 286 31.46 10.61 42.02
C ALA A 286 31.17 10.44 43.52
N SER A 287 31.28 9.21 44.05
CA SER A 287 31.07 8.93 45.47
C SER A 287 32.17 9.52 46.34
N PHE A 288 33.43 9.44 45.89
CA PHE A 288 34.54 10.13 46.55
C PHE A 288 34.30 11.64 46.60
N ASP A 289 33.93 12.26 45.47
CA ASP A 289 33.68 13.70 45.37
C ASP A 289 32.51 14.13 46.29
N GLN A 290 31.41 13.37 46.30
CA GLN A 290 30.30 13.60 47.22
C GLN A 290 30.73 13.52 48.69
N GLY A 291 31.59 12.56 49.03
CA GLY A 291 32.16 12.43 50.37
C GLY A 291 33.01 13.64 50.73
N HIS A 292 33.85 14.10 49.81
CA HIS A 292 34.71 15.27 50.00
C HIS A 292 33.90 16.55 50.24
N GLU A 293 32.82 16.73 49.48
CA GLU A 293 31.89 17.85 49.58
C GLU A 293 30.84 17.71 50.69
N ASN A 294 30.85 16.61 51.46
CA ASN A 294 29.85 16.26 52.47
C ASN A 294 28.39 16.26 51.95
N LYS A 295 28.18 15.88 50.68
CA LYS A 295 26.85 15.66 50.11
C LYS A 295 26.27 14.32 50.54
N GLU A 296 24.95 14.18 50.47
CA GLU A 296 24.27 12.92 50.74
C GLU A 296 24.59 11.88 49.65
N LEU A 297 24.90 10.65 50.06
CA LEU A 297 25.20 9.54 49.16
C LEU A 297 23.91 8.83 48.75
N SER A 298 23.64 8.77 47.45
CA SER A 298 22.52 8.03 46.87
C SER A 298 23.03 6.99 45.89
N ILE A 299 22.63 5.73 46.08
CA ILE A 299 23.10 4.58 45.28
C ILE A 299 21.92 4.05 44.46
N ASP A 300 22.08 4.07 43.13
CA ASP A 300 21.11 3.46 42.21
C ASP A 300 21.13 1.93 42.38
N LYS A 301 19.95 1.32 42.26
CA LYS A 301 19.76 -0.14 42.35
C LYS A 301 20.71 -0.92 41.43
N LYS A 302 21.09 -0.37 40.26
CA LYS A 302 22.03 -1.03 39.36
C LYS A 302 23.45 -1.19 39.94
N PHE A 303 23.82 -0.38 40.93
CA PHE A 303 25.12 -0.41 41.60
C PHE A 303 25.10 -1.14 42.95
N GLU A 304 23.96 -1.72 43.34
CA GLU A 304 23.84 -2.49 44.58
C GLU A 304 24.93 -3.59 44.72
N PRO A 305 25.37 -4.29 43.64
CA PRO A 305 26.45 -5.27 43.74
C PRO A 305 27.80 -4.73 44.22
N ILE A 306 28.06 -3.43 44.05
CA ILE A 306 29.32 -2.76 44.46
C ILE A 306 29.10 -1.70 45.54
N LYS A 307 27.96 -1.73 46.22
CA LYS A 307 27.58 -0.76 47.25
C LYS A 307 28.62 -0.56 48.34
N SER A 308 29.26 -1.64 48.80
CA SER A 308 30.32 -1.58 49.82
C SER A 308 31.54 -0.80 49.34
N GLU A 309 31.92 -0.96 48.07
CA GLU A 309 33.05 -0.23 47.47
C GLU A 309 32.71 1.25 47.29
N ILE A 310 31.47 1.55 46.88
CA ILE A 310 30.94 2.90 46.78
C ILE A 310 30.97 3.61 48.14
N GLN A 311 30.46 2.97 49.19
CA GLN A 311 30.47 3.54 50.54
C GLN A 311 31.91 3.78 51.03
N ALA A 312 32.81 2.83 50.79
CA ALA A 312 34.21 2.97 51.17
C ALA A 312 34.87 4.18 50.48
N LYS A 313 34.60 4.40 49.19
CA LYS A 313 35.10 5.55 48.44
C LYS A 313 34.52 6.88 48.92
N TYR A 314 33.24 6.91 49.26
CA TYR A 314 32.62 8.08 49.88
C TYR A 314 33.26 8.42 51.25
N ASP A 315 33.49 7.41 52.10
CA ASP A 315 34.14 7.61 53.40
C ASP A 315 35.61 8.05 53.24
N GLU A 316 36.30 7.58 52.19
CA GLU A 316 37.62 8.05 51.80
C GLU A 316 37.61 9.55 51.45
N GLY A 317 36.63 10.00 50.65
CA GLY A 317 36.42 11.41 50.33
C GLY A 317 36.20 12.29 51.57
N LYS A 318 35.36 11.83 52.51
CA LYS A 318 35.14 12.52 53.80
C LYS A 318 36.42 12.65 54.62
N LYS A 319 37.21 11.58 54.69
CA LYS A 319 38.50 11.60 55.40
C LYS A 319 39.46 12.59 54.76
N GLN A 320 39.50 12.66 53.42
CA GLN A 320 40.36 13.59 52.71
C GLN A 320 39.95 15.05 52.95
N SER A 321 38.66 15.36 52.86
CA SER A 321 38.13 16.70 53.16
C SER A 321 38.50 17.21 54.56
N LYS A 322 38.46 16.34 55.57
CA LYS A 322 38.93 16.66 56.93
C LYS A 322 40.43 16.97 56.98
N LYS A 323 41.27 16.20 56.29
CA LYS A 323 42.72 16.45 56.21
C LYS A 323 43.01 17.79 55.55
N ASP A 324 42.34 18.06 54.43
CA ASP A 324 42.52 19.31 53.67
C ASP A 324 42.09 20.53 54.51
N SER A 325 41.02 20.40 55.30
CA SER A 325 40.57 21.44 56.24
C SER A 325 41.56 21.68 57.38
N VAL A 326 42.14 20.64 57.99
CA VAL A 326 43.12 20.77 59.08
C VAL A 326 44.41 21.42 58.59
N ILE A 327 44.88 21.08 57.38
CA ILE A 327 46.05 21.73 56.77
C ILE A 327 45.74 23.20 56.46
N GLY A 328 44.51 23.51 56.00
CA GLY A 328 44.05 24.89 55.78
C GLY A 328 44.04 25.77 57.04
N PHE A 329 43.77 25.20 58.21
CA PHE A 329 43.87 25.92 59.50
C PHE A 329 45.30 25.90 60.09
N GLY A 330 46.10 24.87 59.81
CA GLY A 330 47.50 24.77 60.26
C GLY A 330 48.47 25.72 59.55
N VAL A 331 48.10 26.23 58.37
CA VAL A 331 48.93 27.18 57.59
C VAL A 331 48.66 28.66 57.94
N LEU A 332 47.73 28.97 58.85
CA LEU A 332 47.63 30.31 59.45
C LEU A 332 48.73 30.60 60.50
N GLY A 333 49.75 29.73 60.61
CA GLY A 333 50.91 29.91 61.47
C GLY A 333 52.23 30.29 60.78
N ALA A 334 52.48 29.92 59.52
CA ALA A 334 53.68 30.34 58.79
C ALA A 334 53.69 29.84 57.32
N GLY A 335 53.84 30.77 56.37
CA GLY A 335 54.53 30.54 55.08
C GLY A 335 53.81 29.72 53.98
N CYS A 336 53.65 30.36 52.82
CA CYS A 336 53.18 29.86 51.52
C CYS A 336 53.60 28.43 51.10
N VAL A 337 52.79 27.72 50.28
CA VAL A 337 53.07 27.32 48.87
C VAL A 337 51.82 26.70 48.19
N ALA A 338 51.77 26.91 46.87
CA ALA A 338 50.75 26.68 45.84
C ALA A 338 50.45 25.23 45.38
N GLY A 339 49.35 25.09 44.61
CA GLY A 339 49.02 24.00 43.66
C GLY A 339 48.03 22.98 44.24
N VAL A 340 46.82 22.77 43.74
CA VAL A 340 46.36 22.24 42.42
C VAL A 340 44.87 22.64 42.30
N GLY A 341 44.23 23.08 41.23
CA GLY A 341 44.44 22.86 39.79
C GLY A 341 43.08 22.50 39.15
N VAL A 342 42.36 23.51 38.68
CA VAL A 342 41.45 23.50 37.51
C VAL A 342 40.12 22.72 37.59
N PHE A 343 39.06 23.42 38.02
CA PHE A 343 37.67 23.11 37.63
C PHE A 343 37.44 23.51 36.16
N LYS A 344 37.35 22.52 35.26
CA LYS A 344 36.98 22.76 33.85
C LYS A 344 35.46 22.75 33.69
N LYS A 345 34.92 23.96 33.71
CA LYS A 345 33.57 24.43 33.34
C LYS A 345 32.89 23.56 32.25
N ILE A 346 31.79 22.88 32.60
CA ILE A 346 30.88 22.26 31.63
C ILE A 346 30.17 23.37 30.84
N LYS A 347 30.27 23.27 29.51
CA LYS A 347 29.68 24.20 28.52
C LYS A 347 28.15 24.22 28.65
N SER A 348 27.59 25.38 28.96
CA SER A 348 26.26 25.75 28.47
C SER A 348 26.38 26.25 27.02
N LYS A 349 25.90 25.48 26.05
CA LYS A 349 25.49 26.02 24.75
C LYS A 349 24.15 25.41 24.35
N LYS A 350 23.07 26.16 24.62
CA LYS A 350 21.84 26.13 23.83
C LYS A 350 21.37 27.57 23.64
N LYS A 351 21.61 28.11 22.45
CA LYS A 351 20.77 29.06 21.70
C LYS A 351 21.49 29.46 20.40
N LYS A 352 21.07 28.88 19.29
CA LYS A 352 20.32 29.57 18.24
C LYS A 352 19.44 28.56 17.54
#